data_AF-A0A5E4QIM1-F1
#
_entry.id   AF-A0A5E4QIM1-F1
#
_cell.length_a   1.000
_cell.length_b   1.000
_cell.length_c   1.000
_cell.angle_alpha   90.00
_cell.angle_beta   90.00
_cell.angle_gamma   90.00
#
_symmetry.space_group_name_H-M   'P 1'
#
loop_
_entity.id
_entity.type
_entity.pdbx_description
1 polymer ?
#
loop_
_entity_poly.entity_id
_entity_poly.type
_entity_poly.pdbx_seq_one_letter_code
_entity_poly.pdbx_strand_id
1 'polypeptide(L)'
;MPKKACFWTRKLELQLVEFVRQKDVIWKQTGNTNHHIQQKYKAYAEFASKLGRGFTARSVRDRWVNIRSTFNYNLRKVLKSKETAKTPEEVYVPCWRLWKPLQFLRDSNKSDNQYEMYNPVDQEISNELKQETEEDNILTIRQRAQPTDKPLNRHIKTKNDDECIEVLDNLINAMSPLNTSSKHQPYWFFGKHVTEMLNAMRPEDASCAGQEIMSLIENYDVNTKCSLET
;
A
#
# COMPACT_ATOMS: atom_id res chain seq x y z
N MET A 1 14.61 -21.13 16.12
CA MET A 1 14.46 -22.04 14.97
C MET A 1 14.34 -21.22 13.68
N PRO A 2 15.13 -21.50 12.65
CA PRO A 2 14.97 -20.82 11.35
C PRO A 2 13.58 -21.12 10.77
N LYS A 3 12.88 -20.09 10.29
CA LYS A 3 11.58 -20.24 9.63
C LYS A 3 11.80 -21.01 8.33
N LYS A 4 11.24 -22.21 8.22
CA LYS A 4 11.27 -22.98 6.97
C LYS A 4 10.56 -22.16 5.89
N ALA A 5 11.24 -21.90 4.78
CA ALA A 5 10.63 -21.26 3.63
C ALA A 5 9.51 -22.16 3.09
N CYS A 6 8.28 -21.64 2.97
CA CYS A 6 7.21 -22.35 2.31
C CYS A 6 7.34 -22.20 0.79
N PHE A 7 7.38 -23.31 0.07
CA PHE A 7 7.49 -23.30 -1.39
C PHE A 7 6.11 -23.35 -2.04
N TRP A 8 5.81 -22.38 -2.90
CA TRP A 8 4.54 -22.30 -3.63
C TRP A 8 4.69 -22.90 -5.02
N THR A 9 4.12 -24.09 -5.23
CA THR A 9 4.04 -24.70 -6.56
C THR A 9 2.84 -24.16 -7.34
N ARG A 10 2.83 -24.38 -8.66
CA ARG A 10 1.68 -24.07 -9.53
C ARG A 10 0.38 -24.67 -9.02
N LYS A 11 0.43 -25.92 -8.57
CA LYS A 11 -0.74 -26.67 -8.09
C LYS A 11 -1.30 -26.04 -6.82
N LEU A 12 -0.43 -25.65 -5.89
CA LEU A 12 -0.83 -25.01 -4.64
C LEU A 12 -1.48 -23.65 -4.85
N GLU A 13 -0.99 -22.86 -5.80
CA GLU A 13 -1.61 -21.58 -6.13
C GLU A 13 -3.01 -21.74 -6.74
N LEU A 14 -3.19 -22.70 -7.63
CA LEU A 14 -4.51 -22.99 -8.19
C LEU A 14 -5.49 -23.47 -7.10
N GLN A 15 -5.02 -24.31 -6.19
CA GLN A 15 -5.81 -24.72 -5.02
C GLN A 15 -6.16 -23.54 -4.11
N LEU A 16 -5.23 -22.60 -3.91
CA LEU A 16 -5.49 -21.39 -3.14
C LEU A 16 -6.56 -20.53 -3.82
N VAL A 17 -6.47 -20.33 -5.14
CA VAL A 17 -7.46 -19.55 -5.89
C VAL A 17 -8.84 -20.19 -5.78
N GLU A 18 -8.94 -21.51 -5.95
CA GLU A 18 -10.22 -22.22 -5.82
C GLU A 18 -10.79 -22.15 -4.40
N PHE A 19 -9.94 -22.31 -3.38
CA PHE A 19 -10.34 -22.15 -1.99
C PHE A 19 -10.86 -20.74 -1.70
N VAL A 20 -10.16 -19.71 -2.21
CA VAL A 20 -10.59 -18.33 -2.04
C VAL A 20 -11.91 -18.09 -2.76
N ARG A 21 -12.09 -18.59 -3.98
CA ARG A 21 -13.35 -18.50 -4.73
C ARG A 21 -14.54 -19.01 -3.91
N GLN A 22 -14.36 -20.13 -3.21
CA GLN A 22 -15.38 -20.73 -2.34
C GLN A 22 -15.62 -19.98 -1.01
N LYS A 23 -14.69 -19.13 -0.58
CA LYS A 23 -14.73 -18.41 0.71
C LYS A 23 -14.84 -16.92 0.46
N ASP A 24 -16.07 -16.46 0.26
CA ASP A 24 -16.43 -15.07 0.01
C ASP A 24 -15.94 -14.09 1.08
N VAL A 25 -15.84 -14.52 2.34
CA VAL A 25 -15.25 -13.71 3.42
C VAL A 25 -13.83 -13.22 3.12
N ILE A 26 -13.10 -13.87 2.21
CA ILE A 26 -11.74 -13.51 1.83
C ILE A 26 -11.71 -12.38 0.80
N TRP A 27 -12.52 -12.49 -0.25
CA TRP A 27 -12.43 -11.62 -1.43
C TRP A 27 -13.55 -10.61 -1.57
N LYS A 28 -14.73 -10.85 -0.99
CA LYS A 28 -15.78 -9.82 -0.94
C LYS A 28 -15.32 -8.67 -0.03
N GLN A 29 -15.76 -7.47 -0.38
CA GLN A 29 -15.47 -6.27 0.38
C GLN A 29 -16.32 -6.24 1.65
N THR A 30 -15.97 -7.06 2.63
CA THR A 30 -16.56 -7.02 3.97
C THR A 30 -15.84 -5.93 4.78
N GLY A 31 -16.57 -5.24 5.66
CA GLY A 31 -16.05 -4.12 6.45
C GLY A 31 -14.74 -4.42 7.19
N ASN A 32 -13.98 -3.40 7.58
CA ASN A 32 -12.66 -3.57 8.19
C ASN A 32 -12.69 -3.75 9.73
N THR A 33 -13.71 -4.45 10.24
CA THR A 33 -13.84 -4.73 11.68
C THR A 33 -12.87 -5.82 12.09
N ASN A 34 -12.40 -5.80 13.34
CA ASN A 34 -11.59 -6.87 13.93
C ASN A 34 -12.19 -8.27 13.68
N HIS A 35 -13.52 -8.39 13.76
CA HIS A 35 -14.25 -9.62 13.45
C HIS A 35 -14.00 -10.11 12.01
N HIS A 36 -14.11 -9.26 10.99
CA HIS A 36 -13.88 -9.64 9.60
C HIS A 36 -12.40 -9.96 9.33
N ILE A 37 -11.47 -9.26 9.98
CA ILE A 37 -10.05 -9.57 9.92
C ILE A 37 -9.79 -10.98 10.48
N GLN A 38 -10.39 -11.31 11.63
CA GLN A 38 -10.28 -12.62 12.24
C GLN A 38 -10.92 -13.71 11.38
N GLN A 39 -12.07 -13.46 10.74
CA GLN A 39 -12.69 -14.41 9.80
C GLN A 39 -11.78 -14.72 8.61
N LYS A 40 -11.17 -13.69 8.00
CA LYS A 40 -10.17 -13.86 6.94
C LYS A 40 -8.97 -14.67 7.42
N TYR A 41 -8.45 -14.34 8.60
CA TYR A 41 -7.33 -15.07 9.20
C TYR A 41 -7.67 -16.54 9.48
N LYS A 42 -8.86 -16.81 10.00
CA LYS A 42 -9.38 -18.16 10.24
C LYS A 42 -9.47 -18.96 8.95
N ALA A 43 -9.96 -18.35 7.86
CA ALA A 43 -10.02 -19.01 6.56
C ALA A 43 -8.62 -19.32 6.00
N TYR A 44 -7.65 -18.43 6.14
CA TYR A 44 -6.26 -18.72 5.76
C TYR A 44 -5.62 -19.79 6.63
N ALA A 45 -5.93 -19.82 7.93
CA ALA A 45 -5.48 -20.86 8.84
C ALA A 45 -6.05 -22.23 8.45
N GLU A 46 -7.33 -22.30 8.07
CA GLU A 46 -7.97 -23.52 7.56
C GLU A 46 -7.22 -24.07 6.33
N PHE A 47 -6.89 -23.20 5.37
CA PHE A 47 -6.13 -23.61 4.19
C PHE A 47 -4.71 -24.05 4.54
N ALA A 48 -4.01 -23.31 5.40
CA ALA A 48 -2.67 -23.66 5.85
C ALA A 48 -2.62 -25.03 6.54
N SER A 49 -3.61 -25.35 7.38
CA SER A 49 -3.73 -26.65 8.05
C SER A 49 -3.87 -27.81 7.07
N LYS A 50 -4.55 -27.61 5.92
CA LYS A 50 -4.67 -28.63 4.87
C LYS A 50 -3.36 -28.90 4.13
N LEU A 51 -2.46 -27.91 4.06
CA LEU A 51 -1.17 -28.04 3.38
C LEU A 51 -0.07 -28.68 4.26
N GLY A 52 -0.26 -28.68 5.57
CA GLY A 52 0.65 -29.31 6.53
C GLY A 52 1.84 -28.44 6.93
N ARG A 53 2.92 -29.10 7.37
CA ARG A 53 4.07 -28.44 8.01
C ARG A 53 4.77 -27.46 7.05
N GLY A 54 4.90 -26.21 7.48
CA GLY A 54 5.61 -25.15 6.74
C GLY A 54 4.72 -24.02 6.23
N PHE A 55 3.41 -24.24 6.14
CA PHE A 55 2.45 -23.18 5.79
C PHE A 55 1.86 -22.55 7.06
N THR A 56 1.70 -21.23 7.03
CA THR A 56 1.05 -20.46 8.09
C THR A 56 -0.05 -19.62 7.48
N ALA A 57 -1.05 -19.24 8.27
CA ALA A 57 -2.09 -18.31 7.80
C ALA A 57 -1.48 -17.03 7.21
N ARG A 58 -0.37 -16.55 7.78
CA ARG A 58 0.40 -15.42 7.25
C ARG A 58 0.99 -15.70 5.86
N SER A 59 1.67 -16.83 5.67
CA SER A 59 2.28 -17.13 4.36
C SER A 59 1.25 -17.34 3.25
N VAL A 60 0.08 -17.90 3.59
CA VAL A 60 -1.07 -18.01 2.69
C VAL A 60 -1.63 -16.64 2.34
N ARG A 61 -1.84 -15.77 3.34
CA ARG A 61 -2.28 -14.38 3.13
C ARG A 61 -1.31 -13.63 2.21
N ASP A 62 -0.02 -13.68 2.50
CA ASP A 62 1.00 -12.96 1.74
C ASP A 62 1.03 -13.46 0.28
N ARG A 63 0.88 -14.77 0.06
CA ARG A 63 0.75 -15.31 -1.31
C ARG A 63 -0.51 -14.82 -2.01
N TRP A 64 -1.65 -14.84 -1.34
CA TRP A 64 -2.90 -14.34 -1.90
C TRP A 64 -2.82 -12.86 -2.27
N VAL A 65 -2.24 -12.03 -1.41
CA VAL A 65 -2.02 -10.60 -1.69
C VAL A 65 -1.19 -10.43 -2.96
N ASN A 66 -0.11 -11.19 -3.13
CA ASN A 66 0.72 -11.13 -4.34
C ASN A 66 -0.07 -11.52 -5.60
N ILE A 67 -0.81 -12.63 -5.54
CA ILE A 67 -1.69 -13.09 -6.64
C ILE A 67 -2.69 -11.99 -7.01
N ARG A 68 -3.40 -11.43 -6.03
CA ARG A 68 -4.39 -10.37 -6.26
C ARG A 68 -3.76 -9.10 -6.85
N SER A 69 -2.56 -8.73 -6.40
CA SER A 69 -1.83 -7.58 -6.96
C SER A 69 -1.46 -7.80 -8.43
N THR A 70 -0.94 -8.98 -8.78
CA THR A 70 -0.64 -9.33 -10.19
C THR A 70 -1.91 -9.36 -11.04
N PHE A 71 -3.03 -9.83 -10.49
CA PHE A 71 -4.32 -9.79 -11.18
C PHE A 71 -4.76 -8.35 -11.47
N ASN A 72 -4.77 -7.48 -10.46
CA ASN A 72 -5.18 -6.09 -10.60
C ASN A 72 -4.27 -5.31 -11.56
N TYR A 73 -2.97 -5.61 -11.59
CA TYR A 73 -2.04 -5.07 -12.58
C TYR A 73 -2.43 -5.47 -14.00
N ASN A 74 -2.65 -6.77 -14.25
CA ASN A 74 -3.07 -7.25 -15.56
C ASN A 74 -4.45 -6.71 -15.96
N LEU A 75 -5.38 -6.62 -15.02
CA LEU A 75 -6.71 -6.06 -15.25
C LEU A 75 -6.64 -4.63 -15.74
N ARG A 76 -5.81 -3.78 -15.13
CA ARG A 76 -5.60 -2.40 -15.60
C ARG A 76 -5.02 -2.36 -17.01
N LYS A 77 -4.09 -3.26 -17.36
CA LYS A 77 -3.55 -3.34 -18.73
C LYS A 77 -4.63 -3.73 -19.75
N VAL A 78 -5.47 -4.69 -19.40
CA VAL A 78 -6.60 -5.11 -20.25
C VAL A 78 -7.57 -3.94 -20.44
N LEU A 79 -7.97 -3.26 -19.37
CA LEU A 79 -8.89 -2.12 -19.45
C LEU A 79 -8.31 -0.98 -20.30
N LYS A 80 -7.06 -0.58 -20.06
CA LYS A 80 -6.38 0.45 -20.85
C LYS A 80 -6.27 0.07 -22.33
N SER A 81 -5.99 -1.20 -22.63
CA SER A 81 -5.92 -1.69 -23.99
C SER A 81 -7.29 -1.66 -24.67
N LYS A 82 -8.37 -1.95 -23.95
CA LYS A 82 -9.74 -1.84 -24.49
C LYS A 82 -10.12 -0.40 -24.83
N GLU A 83 -9.64 0.57 -24.05
CA GLU A 83 -9.90 2.00 -24.31
C GLU A 83 -9.17 2.51 -25.56
N THR A 84 -8.03 1.91 -25.91
CA THR A 84 -7.18 2.35 -27.05
C THR A 84 -7.31 1.47 -28.29
N ALA A 85 -7.78 0.24 -28.15
CA ALA A 85 -7.94 -0.70 -29.25
C ALA A 85 -9.07 -0.26 -30.18
N LYS A 86 -8.80 -0.29 -31.48
CA LYS A 86 -9.83 -0.04 -32.52
C LYS A 86 -10.57 -1.31 -32.91
N THR A 87 -9.94 -2.46 -32.67
CA THR A 87 -10.43 -3.78 -33.00
C THR A 87 -10.31 -4.73 -31.81
N PRO A 88 -11.20 -5.72 -31.65
CA PRO A 88 -11.15 -6.64 -30.52
C PRO A 88 -9.89 -7.51 -30.51
N GLU A 89 -9.25 -7.77 -31.65
CA GLU A 89 -8.01 -8.53 -31.73
C GLU A 89 -6.80 -7.78 -31.15
N GLU A 90 -6.86 -6.45 -31.07
CA GLU A 90 -5.79 -5.61 -30.52
C GLU A 90 -5.80 -5.56 -28.98
N VAL A 91 -6.87 -6.06 -28.35
CA VAL A 91 -7.00 -6.04 -26.90
C VAL A 91 -5.97 -6.98 -26.25
N TYR A 92 -5.15 -6.42 -25.37
CA TYR A 92 -4.17 -7.17 -24.58
C TYR A 92 -4.82 -8.34 -23.82
N VAL A 93 -4.33 -9.56 -24.05
CA VAL A 93 -4.72 -10.76 -23.33
C VAL A 93 -3.54 -11.22 -22.44
N PRO A 94 -3.69 -11.20 -21.10
CA PRO A 94 -2.63 -11.67 -20.20
C PRO A 94 -2.32 -13.16 -20.39
N CYS A 95 -1.06 -13.50 -20.63
CA CYS A 95 -0.57 -14.89 -20.66
C CYS A 95 -0.32 -15.47 -19.26
N TRP A 96 -1.00 -14.94 -18.24
CA TRP A 96 -0.80 -15.38 -16.86
C TRP A 96 -1.74 -16.53 -16.52
N ARG A 97 -1.17 -17.67 -16.08
CA ARG A 97 -1.94 -18.90 -15.82
C ARG A 97 -3.11 -18.78 -14.85
N LEU A 98 -3.06 -17.83 -13.91
CA LEU A 98 -4.13 -17.58 -12.93
C LEU A 98 -5.17 -16.57 -13.44
N TRP A 99 -4.99 -16.02 -14.64
CA TRP A 99 -5.88 -15.02 -15.22
C TRP A 99 -7.33 -15.52 -15.37
N LYS A 100 -7.52 -16.70 -15.97
CA LYS A 100 -8.87 -17.29 -16.14
C LYS A 100 -9.50 -17.68 -14.79
N PRO A 101 -8.82 -18.41 -13.88
CA PRO A 101 -9.39 -18.74 -12.57
C PRO A 101 -9.77 -17.54 -11.70
N LEU A 102 -9.16 -16.36 -11.89
CA LEU A 102 -9.40 -15.16 -11.07
C LEU A 102 -10.49 -14.24 -11.62
N GLN A 103 -11.14 -14.58 -12.75
CA GLN A 103 -12.17 -13.72 -13.35
C GLN A 103 -13.35 -13.44 -12.40
N PHE A 104 -13.67 -14.35 -11.47
CA PHE A 104 -14.73 -14.14 -10.47
C PHE A 104 -14.53 -12.89 -9.60
N LEU A 105 -13.29 -12.41 -9.47
CA LEU A 105 -13.00 -11.18 -8.73
C LEU A 105 -13.54 -9.92 -9.43
N ARG A 106 -13.77 -9.98 -10.74
CA ARG A 106 -14.39 -8.90 -11.50
C ARG A 106 -15.87 -8.74 -11.14
N ASP A 107 -16.54 -9.86 -10.92
CA ASP A 107 -17.99 -9.90 -10.70
C ASP A 107 -18.36 -9.44 -9.28
N SER A 108 -17.46 -9.56 -8.29
CA SER A 108 -17.64 -9.00 -6.93
C SER A 108 -17.96 -7.52 -6.87
N ASN A 109 -17.44 -6.75 -7.84
CA ASN A 109 -17.51 -5.29 -7.83
C ASN A 109 -18.72 -4.78 -8.62
N LYS A 110 -19.49 -5.68 -9.23
CA LYS A 110 -20.72 -5.39 -9.95
C LYS A 110 -21.91 -5.84 -9.11
N SER A 111 -22.23 -5.08 -8.05
CA SER A 111 -23.61 -5.09 -7.57
C SER A 111 -24.48 -4.54 -8.70
N ASP A 112 -25.41 -5.36 -9.17
CA ASP A 112 -26.48 -5.07 -10.13
C ASP A 112 -26.05 -4.37 -11.43
N ASN A 113 -25.46 -5.12 -12.37
CA ASN A 113 -25.77 -4.91 -13.79
C ASN A 113 -25.42 -6.13 -14.64
N GLN A 114 -26.35 -6.43 -15.53
CA GLN A 114 -26.60 -7.70 -16.18
C GLN A 114 -25.41 -8.30 -16.97
N TYR A 115 -25.50 -9.61 -17.08
CA TYR A 115 -24.65 -10.54 -17.84
C TYR A 115 -24.50 -10.09 -19.30
N GLU A 116 -23.31 -9.69 -19.72
CA GLU A 116 -22.93 -9.65 -21.14
C GLU A 116 -22.06 -10.89 -21.40
N MET A 117 -22.72 -11.89 -22.00
CA MET A 117 -22.19 -13.17 -22.43
C MET A 117 -21.35 -12.93 -23.70
N TYR A 118 -20.06 -13.23 -23.64
CA TYR A 118 -19.17 -13.11 -24.80
C TYR A 118 -19.45 -14.28 -25.78
N ASN A 119 -20.21 -14.01 -26.85
CA ASN A 119 -20.27 -14.83 -28.05
C ASN A 119 -19.57 -14.07 -29.19
N PRO A 120 -18.66 -14.69 -29.96
CA PRO A 120 -18.10 -14.06 -31.13
C PRO A 120 -18.99 -14.30 -32.37
N VAL A 121 -19.02 -13.29 -33.24
CA VAL A 121 -19.25 -13.31 -34.71
C VAL A 121 -20.54 -12.61 -35.24
N ASP A 122 -20.25 -11.57 -36.05
CA ASP A 122 -20.90 -10.90 -37.20
C ASP A 122 -22.12 -9.94 -37.13
N GLN A 123 -21.79 -8.67 -37.45
CA GLN A 123 -22.44 -7.66 -38.32
C GLN A 123 -23.95 -7.31 -38.19
N GLU A 124 -24.27 -6.05 -37.86
CA GLU A 124 -24.67 -5.00 -38.82
C GLU A 124 -25.03 -3.67 -38.11
N ILE A 125 -24.89 -2.56 -38.84
CA ILE A 125 -24.90 -1.16 -38.40
C ILE A 125 -26.32 -0.60 -38.38
N SER A 126 -26.68 0.18 -37.35
CA SER A 126 -27.50 1.38 -37.54
C SER A 126 -27.23 2.44 -36.46
N ASN A 127 -26.97 3.65 -36.96
CA ASN A 127 -26.77 4.89 -36.22
C ASN A 127 -28.06 5.28 -35.47
N GLU A 128 -27.94 5.88 -34.28
CA GLU A 128 -28.56 7.18 -33.99
C GLU A 128 -28.03 7.82 -32.71
N LEU A 129 -27.80 9.13 -32.85
CA LEU A 129 -27.21 10.08 -31.92
C LEU A 129 -28.26 10.55 -30.90
N LYS A 130 -27.88 10.74 -29.63
CA LYS A 130 -28.40 11.85 -28.80
C LYS A 130 -27.51 12.15 -27.59
N GLN A 131 -27.29 13.45 -27.43
CA GLN A 131 -26.49 14.15 -26.43
C GLN A 131 -27.21 14.34 -25.09
N GLU A 132 -26.38 14.49 -24.05
CA GLU A 132 -26.57 15.23 -22.78
C GLU A 132 -27.62 14.63 -21.81
N THR A 133 -27.37 14.48 -20.51
CA THR A 133 -26.74 15.41 -19.54
C THR A 133 -26.20 14.65 -18.32
N GLU A 134 -25.26 15.32 -17.64
CA GLU A 134 -24.87 15.24 -16.22
C GLU A 134 -25.52 14.18 -15.31
N GLU A 135 -24.65 13.35 -14.71
CA GLU A 135 -24.47 13.16 -13.26
C GLU A 135 -23.85 11.76 -13.05
N ASP A 136 -22.59 11.67 -12.60
CA ASP A 136 -22.18 10.53 -11.78
C ASP A 136 -20.82 10.71 -11.08
N ASN A 137 -20.92 10.87 -9.76
CA ASN A 137 -20.33 9.95 -8.79
C ASN A 137 -18.90 9.46 -9.07
N ILE A 138 -17.96 10.31 -8.65
CA ILE A 138 -16.57 9.95 -8.37
C ILE A 138 -16.56 8.95 -7.19
N LEU A 139 -16.57 7.64 -7.48
CA LEU A 139 -16.11 6.63 -6.53
C LEU A 139 -14.57 6.62 -6.53
N THR A 140 -14.00 7.54 -5.76
CA THR A 140 -12.57 7.56 -5.43
C THR A 140 -12.18 6.30 -4.69
N ILE A 141 -11.41 5.45 -5.38
CA ILE A 141 -10.53 4.46 -4.79
C ILE A 141 -9.70 5.15 -3.71
N ARG A 142 -9.84 4.69 -2.46
CA ARG A 142 -9.02 5.13 -1.32
C ARG A 142 -7.54 4.82 -1.59
N GLN A 143 -6.84 5.78 -2.18
CA GLN A 143 -5.40 5.91 -2.05
C GLN A 143 -5.10 6.37 -0.63
N ARG A 144 -4.26 5.60 0.03
CA ARG A 144 -3.69 5.91 1.34
C ARG A 144 -2.47 6.81 1.05
N ALA A 145 -2.50 8.03 1.60
CA ALA A 145 -1.51 9.14 1.52
C ALA A 145 -1.52 9.87 0.16
N GLN A 146 -1.75 11.19 0.00
CA GLN A 146 -1.66 12.45 0.77
C GLN A 146 -2.70 13.44 0.14
N PRO A 147 -3.01 14.70 0.57
CA PRO A 147 -2.38 15.60 1.57
C PRO A 147 -3.33 16.03 2.71
N THR A 148 -2.77 16.38 3.87
CA THR A 148 -3.51 17.05 4.95
C THR A 148 -3.52 18.55 4.72
N ASP A 149 -4.62 19.07 4.18
CA ASP A 149 -4.98 20.49 4.28
C ASP A 149 -5.96 20.70 5.44
N LYS A 150 -5.42 21.32 6.49
CA LYS A 150 -6.03 22.29 7.42
C LYS A 150 -7.46 22.03 7.95
N PRO A 151 -7.65 21.95 9.28
CA PRO A 151 -8.96 22.22 9.86
C PRO A 151 -9.35 23.71 9.67
N LEU A 152 -10.58 23.89 9.19
CA LEU A 152 -11.32 25.15 9.13
C LEU A 152 -11.45 25.80 10.51
N ASN A 153 -11.16 27.10 10.50
CA ASN A 153 -11.23 28.06 11.59
C ASN A 153 -12.61 28.06 12.27
N ARG A 154 -12.68 27.66 13.55
CA ARG A 154 -13.77 28.05 14.45
C ARG A 154 -13.21 29.05 15.44
N HIS A 155 -13.62 30.31 15.29
CA HIS A 155 -13.35 31.36 16.27
C HIS A 155 -14.00 30.99 17.61
N ILE A 156 -13.16 30.63 18.57
CA ILE A 156 -13.44 30.79 20.00
C ILE A 156 -12.47 31.86 20.46
N LYS A 157 -12.97 33.08 20.68
CA LYS A 157 -12.19 34.19 21.24
C LYS A 157 -12.02 33.95 22.75
N THR A 158 -10.79 33.74 23.21
CA THR A 158 -10.36 34.09 24.57
C THR A 158 -8.87 34.43 24.56
N LYS A 159 -8.60 35.73 24.77
CA LYS A 159 -7.36 36.45 25.16
C LYS A 159 -6.04 35.64 25.23
N ASN A 160 -5.01 36.24 24.58
CA ASN A 160 -3.57 35.91 24.56
C ASN A 160 -3.04 35.18 23.31
N ASP A 161 -3.60 35.50 22.13
CA ASP A 161 -3.10 34.97 20.85
C ASP A 161 -1.69 35.49 20.50
N ASP A 162 -1.31 36.69 20.96
CA ASP A 162 -0.01 37.30 20.64
C ASP A 162 1.17 36.56 21.28
N GLU A 163 1.01 36.05 22.50
CA GLU A 163 2.07 35.29 23.20
C GLU A 163 2.32 33.93 22.53
N CYS A 164 1.25 33.27 22.06
CA CYS A 164 1.39 31.99 21.35
C CYS A 164 2.02 32.17 19.95
N ILE A 165 1.72 33.28 19.28
CA ILE A 165 2.34 33.63 17.99
C ILE A 165 3.81 33.97 18.20
N GLU A 166 4.15 34.74 19.24
CA GLU A 166 5.54 35.07 19.57
C GLU A 166 6.35 33.83 19.96
N VAL A 167 5.75 32.89 20.71
CA VAL A 167 6.37 31.60 21.02
C VAL A 167 6.59 30.78 19.76
N LEU A 168 5.64 30.77 18.82
CA LEU A 168 5.78 30.08 17.54
C LEU A 168 6.86 30.72 16.66
N ASP A 169 6.93 32.05 16.58
CA ASP A 169 7.95 32.76 15.81
C ASP A 169 9.34 32.60 16.41
N ASN A 170 9.45 32.63 17.75
CA ASN A 170 10.70 32.33 18.45
C ASN A 170 11.14 30.89 18.21
N LEU A 171 10.21 29.94 18.17
CA LEU A 171 10.51 28.54 17.85
C LEU A 171 10.98 28.39 16.39
N ILE A 172 10.32 29.05 15.43
CA ILE A 172 10.71 29.04 14.02
C ILE A 172 12.08 29.68 13.83
N ASN A 173 12.36 30.79 14.51
CA ASN A 173 13.65 31.46 14.48
C ASN A 173 14.75 30.61 15.13
N ALA A 174 14.49 29.98 16.26
CA ALA A 174 15.43 29.07 16.94
C ALA A 174 15.73 27.80 16.12
N MET A 175 14.76 27.33 15.32
CA MET A 175 14.90 26.14 14.46
C MET A 175 15.41 26.48 13.05
N SER A 176 15.43 27.75 12.66
CA SER A 176 15.93 28.21 11.35
C SER A 176 17.38 27.80 11.05
N PRO A 177 18.34 27.80 12.00
CA PRO A 177 19.73 27.39 11.74
C PRO A 177 19.88 25.88 11.49
N LEU A 178 18.92 25.07 11.96
CA LEU A 178 18.90 23.62 11.72
C LEU A 178 18.41 23.30 10.30
N ASN A 179 17.67 24.21 9.66
CA ASN A 179 17.08 24.02 8.33
C ASN A 179 17.96 24.61 7.20
N THR A 180 18.93 25.47 7.54
CA THR A 180 19.89 26.07 6.60
C THR A 180 21.17 25.24 6.42
N SER A 181 21.34 24.15 7.17
CA SER A 181 22.46 23.24 6.95
C SER A 181 22.22 22.35 5.73
N SER A 182 22.56 22.92 4.56
CA SER A 182 22.92 22.26 3.31
C SER A 182 22.00 21.14 2.82
N LYS A 183 21.09 21.51 1.91
CA LYS A 183 20.41 20.59 0.98
C LYS A 183 21.37 19.80 0.05
N HIS A 184 22.68 19.94 0.21
CA HIS A 184 23.73 19.22 -0.52
C HIS A 184 24.57 18.26 0.34
N GLN A 185 24.18 17.98 1.59
CA GLN A 185 24.78 16.86 2.32
C GLN A 185 24.12 15.54 1.85
N PRO A 186 24.85 14.61 1.21
CA PRO A 186 24.30 13.37 0.65
C PRO A 186 23.73 12.42 1.71
N TYR A 187 23.74 12.79 2.99
CA TYR A 187 23.35 11.96 4.13
C TYR A 187 22.29 12.59 5.05
N TRP A 188 21.59 13.66 4.63
CA TRP A 188 20.55 14.29 5.48
C TRP A 188 19.42 13.33 5.91
N PHE A 189 19.18 12.27 5.14
CA PHE A 189 18.21 11.22 5.48
C PHE A 189 18.64 10.35 6.67
N PHE A 190 19.95 10.23 6.92
CA PHE A 190 20.47 9.37 7.99
C PHE A 190 20.16 9.95 9.36
N GLY A 191 20.39 11.24 9.58
CA GLY A 191 20.03 11.90 10.83
C GLY A 191 18.55 11.78 11.14
N LYS A 192 17.70 12.01 10.13
CA LYS A 192 16.24 11.83 10.25
C LYS A 192 15.87 10.39 10.64
N HIS A 193 16.47 9.39 10.00
CA HIS A 193 16.21 7.99 10.28
C HIS A 193 16.64 7.60 11.70
N VAL A 194 17.82 8.05 12.15
CA VAL A 194 18.32 7.81 13.50
C VAL A 194 17.37 8.40 14.55
N THR A 195 16.90 9.64 14.34
CA THR A 195 15.93 10.27 15.23
C THR A 195 14.59 9.53 15.27
N GLU A 196 14.08 9.09 14.12
CA GLU A 196 12.86 8.28 14.05
C GLU A 196 13.00 6.94 14.80
N MET A 197 14.19 6.32 14.73
CA MET A 197 14.47 5.07 15.45
C MET A 197 14.59 5.29 16.96
N LEU A 198 15.28 6.35 17.41
CA LEU A 198 15.37 6.67 18.84
C LEU A 198 14.01 7.01 19.45
N ASN A 199 13.16 7.74 18.72
CA ASN A 199 11.80 8.09 19.16
C ASN A 199 10.86 6.87 19.22
N ALA A 200 11.18 5.79 18.50
CA ALA A 200 10.42 4.54 18.53
C ALA A 200 10.86 3.59 19.65
N MET A 201 11.96 3.90 20.37
CA MET A 201 12.48 3.11 21.48
C MET A 201 11.90 3.56 22.82
N ARG A 202 12.08 2.74 23.87
CA ARG A 202 11.80 3.14 25.25
C ARG A 202 12.82 4.21 25.68
N PRO A 203 12.45 5.12 26.60
CA PRO A 203 13.31 6.24 26.97
C PRO A 203 14.68 5.79 27.52
N GLU A 204 14.74 4.67 28.25
CA GLU A 204 16.00 4.14 28.77
C GLU A 204 16.89 3.61 27.63
N ASP A 205 16.31 2.84 26.71
CA ASP A 205 17.02 2.26 25.56
C ASP A 205 17.49 3.36 24.58
N ALA A 206 16.66 4.40 24.36
CA ALA A 206 16.98 5.54 23.52
C ALA A 206 18.14 6.37 24.11
N SER A 207 18.19 6.52 25.43
CA SER A 207 19.29 7.21 26.11
C SER A 207 20.60 6.44 25.97
N CYS A 208 20.60 5.13 26.18
CA CYS A 208 21.78 4.28 25.99
C CYS A 208 22.27 4.30 24.53
N ALA A 209 21.37 4.10 23.57
CA ALA A 209 21.71 4.14 22.14
C ALA A 209 22.22 5.53 21.71
N GLY A 210 21.64 6.60 22.25
CA GLY A 210 22.09 7.98 22.00
C GLY A 210 23.52 8.23 22.49
N GLN A 211 23.85 7.76 23.70
CA GLN A 211 25.20 7.87 24.25
C GLN A 211 26.23 7.09 23.42
N GLU A 212 25.87 5.89 22.96
CA GLU A 212 26.73 5.08 22.08
C GLU A 212 26.99 5.78 20.75
N ILE A 213 25.95 6.32 20.11
CA ILE A 213 26.07 7.09 18.87
C ILE A 213 26.99 8.30 19.04
N MET A 214 26.83 9.06 20.13
CA MET A 214 27.70 10.21 20.41
C MET A 214 29.16 9.79 20.64
N SER A 215 29.39 8.70 21.37
CA SER A 215 30.73 8.17 21.58
C SER A 215 31.41 7.74 20.27
N LEU A 216 30.66 7.19 19.31
CA LEU A 216 31.18 6.80 18.01
C LEU A 216 31.54 8.03 17.16
N ILE A 217 30.74 9.10 17.23
CA ILE A 217 31.02 10.34 16.51
C ILE A 217 32.28 11.02 17.07
N GLU A 218 32.41 11.11 18.39
CA GLU A 218 33.59 11.70 19.04
C GLU A 218 34.87 10.93 18.71
N ASN A 219 34.82 9.59 18.72
CA ASN A 219 35.96 8.74 18.36
C ASN A 219 36.30 8.77 16.86
N TYR A 220 35.33 9.08 15.99
CA TYR A 220 35.56 9.22 14.55
C TYR A 220 36.35 10.50 14.23
N ASP A 221 36.08 11.59 14.94
CA ASP A 221 36.74 12.88 14.71
C ASP A 221 38.23 12.88 15.14
N VAL A 222 38.58 12.06 16.14
CA VAL A 222 39.97 11.85 16.60
C VAL A 222 40.78 11.04 15.59
N ASN A 223 40.22 9.97 15.02
CA ASN A 223 40.92 9.14 14.03
C ASN A 223 41.09 9.84 12.67
N THR A 224 40.17 10.74 12.32
CA THR A 224 40.24 11.47 11.04
C THR A 224 41.32 12.56 11.05
N LYS A 225 41.59 13.17 12.22
CA LYS A 225 42.68 14.15 12.37
C LYS A 225 44.08 13.52 12.40
N CYS A 226 44.19 12.28 12.89
CA CYS A 226 45.48 11.57 12.95
C CYS A 226 45.97 11.04 11.59
N SER A 227 45.09 10.98 10.57
CA SER A 227 45.42 10.44 9.24
C SER A 227 45.83 11.50 8.20
N LEU A 228 45.94 12.77 8.59
CA LEU A 228 46.33 13.89 7.71
C LEU A 228 47.70 14.50 8.04
N GLU A 229 48.40 13.95 9.04
CA GLU A 229 49.79 14.31 9.37
C GLU A 229 50.74 13.13 9.09
N THR A 230 50.91 12.78 7.82
CA THR A 230 52.08 12.05 7.29
C THR A 230 52.37 12.48 5.86
#